data_AF-A0A0C4DNN2-F1
#
_entry.id   AF-A0A0C4DNN2-F1
#
_cell.length_a   1.000
_cell.length_b   1.000
_cell.length_c   1.000
_cell.angle_alpha   90.00
_cell.angle_beta   90.00
_cell.angle_gamma   90.00
#
_symmetry.space_group_name_H-M   'P 1'
#
loop_
_entity.id
_entity.type
_entity.pdbx_description
1 polymer ?
#
loop_
_entity_poly.entity_id
_entity_poly.type
_entity_poly.pdbx_seq_one_letter_code
_entity_poly.pdbx_strand_id
1 'polypeptide(L)' 'MALPPSSRVVFELDYISLADPDTMEELDVIDPARGGILSGAIKMLPVEEPQEGEDLGHSGGPAVRLIDNIILNPIQT' A
#
# COMPACT_ATOMS: atom_id res chain seq x y z
N MET A 1 -14.80 10.93 12.68
CA MET A 1 -15.76 9.80 12.76
C MET A 1 -15.50 8.90 11.57
N ALA A 2 -15.59 7.59 11.71
CA ALA A 2 -15.43 6.67 10.58
C ALA A 2 -16.64 6.79 9.64
N LEU A 3 -16.42 6.65 8.33
CA LEU A 3 -17.49 6.56 7.33
C LEU A 3 -18.37 5.32 7.59
N PRO A 4 -19.65 5.32 7.17
CA PRO A 4 -20.49 4.13 7.23
C PRO A 4 -19.99 3.02 6.27
N PRO A 5 -20.36 1.74 6.49
CA PRO A 5 -19.99 0.62 5.62
C PRO A 5 -20.28 0.84 4.14
N SER A 6 -21.44 1.42 3.83
CA SER A 6 -21.89 1.80 2.47
C SER A 6 -21.09 2.94 1.81
N SER A 7 -20.10 3.50 2.51
CA SER A 7 -19.25 4.58 1.97
C SER A 7 -17.78 4.40 2.35
N ARG A 8 -17.36 3.15 2.60
CA ARG A 8 -15.97 2.85 2.95
C ARG A 8 -15.53 1.50 2.40
N VAL A 9 -14.21 1.31 2.47
CA VAL A 9 -13.57 0.01 2.43
C VAL A 9 -12.51 -0.02 3.52
N VAL A 10 -12.22 -1.22 4.03
CA VAL A 10 -11.18 -1.42 5.04
C VAL A 10 -9.91 -1.94 4.39
N PHE A 11 -8.78 -1.39 4.80
CA PHE A 11 -7.46 -1.85 4.41
C PHE A 11 -6.74 -2.44 5.61
N GLU A 12 -6.08 -3.58 5.41
CA GLU A 12 -5.16 -4.17 6.38
C GLU A 12 -3.73 -3.90 5.93
N LEU A 13 -2.90 -3.40 6.84
CA LEU A 13 -1.47 -3.23 6.57
C LEU A 13 -0.79 -4.60 6.63
N ASP A 14 -0.12 -4.99 5.55
CA ASP A 14 0.68 -6.21 5.49
C ASP A 14 2.12 -5.88 5.92
N TYR A 15 2.79 -4.97 5.20
CA TYR A 15 4.09 -4.45 5.63
C TYR A 15 4.38 -3.05 5.09
N ILE A 16 5.34 -2.39 5.74
CA ILE A 16 6.10 -1.24 5.23
C ILE A 16 7.57 -1.59 5.44
N SER A 17 8.38 -1.44 4.40
CA SER A 17 9.82 -1.73 4.47
C SER A 17 10.63 -0.68 3.73
N LEU A 18 11.89 -0.54 4.13
CA LEU A 18 12.89 0.28 3.47
C LEU A 18 13.99 -0.64 2.94
N ALA A 19 14.45 -0.39 1.72
CA ALA A 19 15.53 -1.16 1.12
C ALA A 19 16.59 -0.28 0.46
N ASP A 20 17.82 -0.77 0.44
CA ASP A 20 18.92 -0.19 -0.32
C ASP A 20 18.58 -0.20 -1.82
N PRO A 21 18.78 0.92 -2.54
CA PRO A 21 18.36 1.02 -3.93
C PRO A 21 19.17 0.15 -4.90
N ASP A 22 20.37 -0.28 -4.50
CA ASP A 22 21.27 -1.09 -5.33
C ASP A 22 21.17 -2.58 -4.97
N THR A 23 21.10 -2.89 -3.67
CA THR A 23 21.15 -4.29 -3.18
C THR A 23 19.77 -4.89 -2.87
N MET A 24 18.74 -4.05 -2.72
CA MET A 24 17.40 -4.45 -2.22
C MET A 24 17.42 -5.03 -0.80
N GLU A 25 18.54 -4.92 -0.07
CA GLU A 25 18.63 -5.35 1.33
C GLU A 25 17.86 -4.37 2.23
N GLU A 26 17.21 -4.91 3.27
CA GLU A 26 16.42 -4.13 4.19
C GLU A 26 17.28 -3.14 5.00
N LEU A 27 16.77 -1.93 5.18
CA LEU A 27 17.43 -0.85 5.89
C LEU A 27 16.59 -0.39 7.07
N ASP A 28 17.23 -0.18 8.22
CA ASP A 28 16.60 0.52 9.35
C ASP A 28 16.64 2.05 9.17
N VAL A 29 17.68 2.55 8.49
CA VAL A 29 17.95 3.99 8.33
C VAL A 29 18.44 4.28 6.91
N ILE A 30 17.93 5.35 6.31
CA ILE A 30 18.31 5.82 4.98
C ILE A 30 19.53 6.74 5.08
N ASP A 31 20.53 6.52 4.23
CA ASP A 31 21.57 7.52 3.93
C ASP A 31 21.00 8.54 2.92
N PRO A 32 20.82 9.83 3.29
CA PRO A 32 20.26 10.83 2.38
C PRO A 32 21.08 11.05 1.10
N ALA A 33 22.39 10.75 1.12
CA ALA A 33 23.24 10.88 -0.06
C ALA A 33 23.06 9.73 -1.06
N ARG A 34 22.47 8.60 -0.63
CA ARG A 34 22.17 7.43 -1.48
C ARG A 34 20.69 7.26 -1.78
N GLY A 35 19.82 7.69 -0.87
CA GLY A 35 18.38 7.44 -0.98
C GLY A 35 17.99 6.02 -0.56
N GLY A 36 16.82 5.56 -1.00
CA GLY A 36 16.27 4.25 -0.65
C GLY A 36 14.99 3.92 -1.41
N ILE A 37 14.47 2.71 -1.22
CA ILE A 37 13.17 2.28 -1.75
C ILE A 37 12.22 2.06 -0.58
N LEU A 38 11.13 2.82 -0.54
CA LEU A 38 10.03 2.59 0.40
C LEU A 38 9.00 1.69 -0.26
N SER A 39 8.84 0.49 0.28
CA SER A 39 7.86 -0.49 -0.20
C SER A 39 6.72 -0.61 0.80
N GLY A 40 5.50 -0.77 0.28
CA GLY A 40 4.32 -1.03 1.10
C GLY A 40 3.44 -2.09 0.48
N ALA A 41 2.84 -2.92 1.33
CA ALA A 41 1.78 -3.82 0.93
C ALA A 41 0.57 -3.64 1.85
N ILE A 42 -0.60 -3.58 1.25
CA ILE A 42 -1.88 -3.55 1.94
C ILE A 42 -2.83 -4.56 1.33
N LYS A 43 -3.78 -5.03 2.14
CA LYS A 43 -4.91 -5.82 1.66
C LYS A 43 -6.17 -4.98 1.73
N MET A 44 -6.74 -4.68 0.56
CA MET A 44 -8.08 -4.11 0.47
C MET A 44 -9.09 -5.23 0.70
N LEU A 45 -9.91 -5.12 1.74
CA LEU A 45 -10.98 -6.07 2.01
C LEU A 45 -12.15 -5.87 1.03
N PRO A 46 -13.04 -6.87 0.85
CA PRO A 46 -14.25 -6.70 0.08
C PRO A 46 -15.08 -5.51 0.59
N VAL A 47 -15.83 -4.87 -0.31
CA VAL A 47 -16.78 -3.82 0.06
C VAL A 47 -17.79 -4.40 1.06
N GLU A 48 -17.94 -3.75 2.22
CA GLU A 48 -18.78 -4.27 3.32
C GLU A 48 -20.27 -4.23 2.98
N GLU A 49 -20.74 -3.16 2.33
CA GLU A 49 -22.15 -2.96 1.98
C GLU A 49 -22.28 -2.40 0.54
N PRO A 50 -22.12 -3.25 -0.50
CA PRO A 50 -22.32 -2.85 -1.88
C PRO A 50 -23.69 -2.26 -2.14
N GLN A 51 -23.75 -1.16 -2.89
CA GLN A 51 -25.01 -0.53 -3.29
C GLN A 51 -25.53 -1.10 -4.61
N GLU A 52 -26.83 -0.93 -4.86
CA GLU A 52 -27.47 -1.42 -6.09
C GLU A 52 -26.83 -0.78 -7.33
N GLY A 53 -26.36 -1.62 -8.26
CA GLY A 53 -25.72 -1.17 -9.51
C GLY A 53 -24.22 -0.91 -9.42
N GLU A 54 -23.58 -1.12 -8.27
CA GLU A 54 -22.12 -1.03 -8.15
C GLU A 54 -21.41 -2.17 -8.89
N ASP A 55 -20.34 -1.84 -9.61
CA ASP A 55 -19.43 -2.81 -10.20
C ASP A 55 -18.38 -3.24 -9.18
N LEU A 56 -18.55 -4.43 -8.64
CA LEU A 56 -17.61 -5.04 -7.69
C LEU A 56 -16.44 -5.76 -8.38
N GLY A 57 -16.42 -5.78 -9.71
CA GLY A 57 -15.44 -6.52 -10.49
C GLY A 57 -15.64 -8.04 -10.42
N HIS A 58 -14.55 -8.78 -10.63
CA HIS A 58 -14.60 -10.24 -10.73
C HIS A 58 -14.98 -10.90 -9.40
N SER A 59 -15.76 -11.98 -9.46
CA SER A 59 -16.15 -12.80 -8.29
C SER A 59 -16.78 -12.01 -7.13
N GLY A 60 -17.44 -10.88 -7.41
CA GLY A 60 -18.08 -10.06 -6.39
C GLY A 60 -17.11 -9.26 -5.51
N GLY A 61 -15.91 -8.97 -6.01
CA GLY A 61 -14.93 -8.12 -5.32
C GLY A 61 -14.26 -8.81 -4.13
N PRO A 62 -13.49 -9.89 -4.35
CA PRO A 62 -12.72 -10.52 -3.28
C PRO A 62 -11.64 -9.58 -2.74
N ALA A 63 -11.04 -9.94 -1.61
CA ALA A 63 -9.93 -9.17 -1.06
C ALA A 63 -8.76 -9.12 -2.05
N VAL A 64 -8.20 -7.93 -2.26
CA VAL A 64 -7.07 -7.72 -3.19
C VAL A 64 -5.85 -7.26 -2.41
N ARG A 65 -4.70 -7.87 -2.70
CA ARG A 65 -3.41 -7.44 -2.16
C ARG A 65 -2.78 -6.44 -3.11
N LEU A 66 -2.60 -5.21 -2.64
CA LEU A 66 -2.01 -4.11 -3.37
C LEU A 66 -0.58 -3.90 -2.86
N ILE A 67 0.35 -3.72 -3.79
CA ILE A 67 1.74 -3.35 -3.48
C ILE A 67 2.11 -2.11 -4.27
N ASP A 68 2.94 -1.27 -3.66
CA ASP A 68 3.57 -0.16 -4.35
C ASP A 68 4.93 0.15 -3.74
N ASN A 69 5.78 0.83 -4.53
CA ASN A 69 7.12 1.25 -4.14
C ASN A 69 7.34 2.72 -4.51
N ILE A 70 7.94 3.47 -3.61
CA ILE A 70 8.38 4.85 -3.84
C ILE A 70 9.90 4.88 -3.81
N ILE A 71 10.50 5.35 -4.90
CA ILE A 71 11.95 5.61 -4.95
C ILE A 71 12.20 6.94 -4.24
N LEU A 72 13.01 6.87 -3.18
CA LEU A 72 13.51 8.03 -2.45
C LEU A 72 14.86 8.40 -3.05
N ASN A 73 14.89 9.45 -3.87
CA ASN A 73 16.11 9.90 -4.52
C ASN A 73 17.09 10.51 -3.51
N PRO A 74 18.42 10.44 -3.78
CA PRO A 74 19.42 11.21 -3.04
C PRO A 74 19.07 12.69 -2.93
N ILE A 75 19.30 13.28 -1.76
CA ILE A 75 19.22 14.72 -1.55
C ILE A 75 20.64 15.27 -1.56
N GLN A 76 20.94 16.18 -2.50
CA GLN A 76 22.20 16.93 -2.47
C GLN A 76 22.08 18.05 -1.44
N THR A 77 22.92 18.02 -0.41
CA THR A 77 23.15 19.14 0.53
C THR A 77 24.14 20.14 -0.03
#